data_AF-A0A970BDX8-F1
#
_entry.id   AF-A0A970BDX8-F1
#
_cell.length_a   1.000
_cell.length_b   1.000
_cell.length_c   1.000
_cell.angle_alpha   90.00
_cell.angle_beta   90.00
_cell.angle_gamma   90.00
#
_symmetry.space_group_name_H-M   'P 1'
#
loop_
_entity.id
_entity.type
_entity.pdbx_description
1 polymer ?
#
loop_
_entity_poly.entity_id
_entity_poly.type
_entity_poly.pdbx_seq_one_letter_code
_entity_poly.pdbx_strand_id
1 'polypeptide(L)' 'MRVIGDPGPANNGLFYIHSDHLGSTSVLTKYSDGYIRTDSLTRHAPFGAYRTGGPNQITDRGFTGQKENMSGLG' A
#
# COMPACT_ATOMS: atom_id res chain seq x y z
N MET A 1 5.09 19.59 3.68
CA MET A 1 6.33 19.16 4.37
C MET A 1 7.19 18.43 3.34
N ARG A 2 8.36 18.97 2.98
CA ARG A 2 9.33 18.34 2.07
C ARG A 2 10.28 17.50 2.90
N VAL A 3 10.46 16.22 2.57
CA VAL A 3 11.47 15.39 3.25
C VAL A 3 12.84 15.83 2.73
N ILE A 4 13.71 16.27 3.63
CA ILE A 4 15.07 16.71 3.30
C ILE A 4 15.94 15.47 3.11
N GLY A 5 16.50 15.29 1.91
CA GLY A 5 17.41 14.18 1.56
C GLY A 5 17.14 13.48 0.22
N ASP A 6 16.03 13.79 -0.45
CA ASP A 6 15.67 13.13 -1.71
C ASP A 6 16.24 13.88 -2.94
N PRO A 7 17.13 13.27 -3.74
CA PRO A 7 17.80 13.91 -4.87
C PRO A 7 16.91 14.12 -6.10
N GLY A 8 15.66 13.63 -6.11
CA GLY A 8 14.75 13.77 -7.25
C GLY A 8 13.39 14.35 -6.84
N PRO A 9 12.88 15.43 -7.46
CA PRO A 9 11.56 16.00 -7.13
C PRO A 9 10.37 15.03 -7.33
N ALA A 10 10.59 13.85 -7.92
CA ALA A 10 9.60 12.78 -8.11
C ALA A 10 9.47 11.77 -6.95
N ASN A 11 10.32 11.86 -5.91
CA ASN A 11 10.50 10.84 -4.89
C ASN A 11 10.07 11.28 -3.47
N ASN A 12 9.12 12.22 -3.35
CA ASN A 12 8.61 12.66 -2.04
C ASN A 12 7.94 11.55 -1.19
N GLY A 13 7.95 10.28 -1.65
CA GLY A 13 7.58 9.09 -0.86
C GLY A 13 6.15 9.08 -0.37
N LEU A 14 5.33 10.03 -0.84
CA LEU A 14 3.98 10.24 -0.37
C LEU A 14 3.01 9.51 -1.29
N PHE A 15 2.22 8.64 -0.67
CA PHE A 15 1.23 7.82 -1.35
C PHE A 15 -0.13 7.97 -0.67
N TYR A 16 -1.19 7.92 -1.47
CA TYR A 16 -2.54 7.75 -0.97
C TYR A 16 -2.89 6.27 -0.96
N ILE A 17 -3.49 5.80 0.14
CA ILE A 17 -4.02 4.44 0.27
C ILE A 17 -5.50 4.47 -0.09
N HIS A 18 -5.88 3.65 -1.06
CA HIS A 18 -7.27 3.40 -1.39
C HIS A 18 -7.69 2.10 -0.71
N SER A 19 -8.67 2.19 0.19
CA SER A 19 -9.16 1.07 0.97
C SER A 19 -10.55 0.62 0.54
N ASP A 20 -10.85 -0.66 0.76
CA ASP A 20 -12.22 -1.17 0.65
C ASP A 20 -13.10 -0.71 1.83
N HIS A 21 -14.38 -1.11 1.82
CA HIS A 21 -15.35 -0.74 2.86
C HIS A 21 -14.97 -1.22 4.27
N LEU A 22 -14.11 -2.23 4.38
CA LEU A 22 -13.63 -2.74 5.66
C LEU A 22 -12.28 -2.12 6.07
N GLY A 23 -11.73 -1.24 5.23
CA GLY A 23 -10.45 -0.56 5.46
C GLY A 23 -9.26 -1.28 4.85
N SER A 24 -9.46 -2.41 4.15
CA SER A 24 -8.34 -3.18 3.58
C SER A 24 -7.66 -2.42 2.45
N THR A 25 -6.33 -2.35 2.48
CA THR A 25 -5.54 -1.73 1.40
C THR A 25 -5.82 -2.43 0.08
N SER A 26 -6.29 -1.67 -0.91
CA SER A 26 -6.59 -2.18 -2.26
C SER A 26 -5.57 -1.74 -3.29
N VAL A 27 -5.17 -0.46 -3.28
CA VAL A 27 -4.16 0.09 -4.20
C VAL A 27 -3.58 1.40 -3.67
N LEU A 28 -2.36 1.73 -4.06
CA LEU A 28 -1.70 2.99 -3.75
C LEU A 28 -1.54 3.86 -5.00
N THR A 29 -1.71 5.17 -4.84
CA THR A 29 -1.41 6.16 -5.89
C THR A 29 -0.36 7.14 -5.40
N LYS A 30 0.56 7.53 -6.29
CA LYS A 30 1.54 8.59 -5.99
C LYS A 30 0.83 9.93 -5.79
N TYR A 31 1.24 10.66 -4.76
CA TYR A 31 0.74 12.01 -4.50
C TYR A 31 0.99 12.97 -5.67
N SER A 32 2.16 12.83 -6.32
CA SER A 32 2.66 13.80 -7.31
C SER A 32 1.80 13.91 -8.57
N ASP A 33 1.28 12.79 -9.05
CA ASP A 33 0.68 12.67 -10.38
C ASP A 33 -0.53 11.71 -10.41
N GLY A 34 -0.92 11.15 -9.26
CA GLY A 34 -1.99 10.15 -9.18
C GLY A 34 -1.62 8.81 -9.80
N TYR A 35 -0.35 8.57 -10.16
CA TYR A 35 0.08 7.34 -10.79
C TYR A 35 -0.29 6.14 -9.92
N ILE A 36 -1.06 5.22 -10.49
CA ILE A 36 -1.46 3.96 -9.85
C ILE A 36 -0.22 3.08 -9.76
N ARG A 37 0.16 2.75 -8.54
CA ARG A 37 1.25 1.85 -8.29
C ARG A 37 0.76 0.40 -8.43
N THR A 38 0.87 -0.17 -9.61
CA THR A 38 0.32 -1.50 -9.93
C THR A 38 0.88 -2.64 -9.07
N ASP A 39 2.12 -2.52 -8.59
CA ASP A 39 2.75 -3.46 -7.65
C ASP A 39 2.12 -3.44 -6.23
N SER A 40 1.24 -2.48 -5.95
CA SER A 40 0.52 -2.34 -4.68
C SER A 40 -0.92 -2.86 -4.72
N LEU A 41 -1.38 -3.37 -5.88
CA LEU A 41 -2.75 -3.82 -6.04
C LEU A 41 -2.96 -5.13 -5.27
N THR A 42 -3.83 -5.08 -4.26
CA THR A 42 -4.08 -6.18 -3.34
C THR A 42 -5.58 -6.44 -3.22
N ARG A 43 -5.97 -7.72 -3.13
CA ARG A 43 -7.35 -8.12 -2.82
C ARG A 43 -7.34 -9.20 -1.75
N HIS A 44 -8.15 -9.03 -0.72
CA HIS A 44 -8.29 -10.02 0.35
C HIS A 44 -9.51 -10.91 0.15
N ALA A 45 -9.41 -12.14 0.64
CA ALA A 45 -10.51 -13.04 0.88
C ALA A 45 -11.30 -12.57 2.12
N PRO A 46 -12.51 -13.11 2.38
CA PRO A 46 -13.32 -12.71 3.52
C PRO A 46 -12.63 -12.80 4.89
N PHE A 47 -11.60 -13.65 5.02
CA PHE A 47 -10.85 -13.87 6.26
C PHE A 47 -9.39 -13.42 6.16
N GLY A 48 -9.08 -12.48 5.26
CA GLY A 48 -7.80 -11.79 5.22
C GLY A 48 -6.72 -12.39 4.32
N ALA A 49 -6.86 -13.64 3.89
CA ALA A 49 -5.93 -14.25 2.95
C ALA A 49 -5.87 -13.47 1.62
N TYR A 50 -4.69 -13.39 1.00
CA TYR A 50 -4.54 -12.74 -0.29
C TYR A 50 -5.19 -13.56 -1.41
N ARG A 51 -6.04 -12.92 -2.21
CA ARG A 51 -6.57 -13.48 -3.47
C ARG A 51 -5.70 -13.11 -4.65
N THR A 52 -5.22 -11.87 -4.68
CA THR A 52 -4.31 -11.33 -5.69
C THR A 52 -3.44 -10.25 -5.07
N GLY A 53 -2.20 -10.13 -5.54
CA GLY A 53 -1.21 -9.24 -4.94
C GLY A 53 -0.57 -9.89 -3.71
N GLY A 54 -0.20 -9.05 -2.74
CA GLY A 54 0.44 -9.49 -1.51
C GLY A 54 1.01 -8.32 -0.72
N PRO A 55 1.87 -8.59 0.27
CA PRO A 55 2.59 -7.55 0.98
C PRO A 55 3.40 -6.74 -0.02
N ASN A 56 3.37 -5.41 0.10
CA ASN A 56 4.17 -4.52 -0.74
C ASN A 56 5.15 -3.73 0.13
N GLN A 57 6.23 -3.25 -0.47
CA GLN A 57 7.30 -2.53 0.25
C GLN A 57 6.91 -1.08 0.65
N ILE A 58 5.73 -0.61 0.25
CA ILE A 58 5.32 0.80 0.41
C ILE A 58 4.47 0.98 1.67
N THR A 59 3.66 -0.01 2.02
CA THR A 59 2.86 0.02 3.25
C THR A 59 2.82 -1.35 3.93
N ASP A 60 2.85 -1.32 5.27
CA ASP A 60 2.61 -2.47 6.13
C ASP A 60 1.11 -2.65 6.43
N ARG A 61 0.22 -1.82 5.91
CA ARG A 61 -1.23 -1.95 6.13
C ARG A 61 -1.86 -2.85 5.08
N GLY A 62 -2.68 -3.80 5.52
CA GLY A 62 -3.47 -4.60 4.60
C GLY A 62 -4.84 -4.96 5.15
N PHE A 63 -5.16 -6.22 5.43
CA PHE A 63 -6.54 -6.63 5.71
C PHE A 63 -7.20 -5.81 6.84
N THR A 64 -8.40 -5.26 6.60
CA THR A 64 -9.14 -4.37 7.51
C THR A 64 -8.36 -3.13 7.99
N GLY A 65 -7.31 -2.74 7.25
CA GLY A 65 -6.46 -1.61 7.58
C GLY A 65 -5.53 -1.86 8.77
N GLN A 66 -5.39 -3.12 9.20
CA GLN A 66 -4.45 -3.53 10.23
C GLN A 66 -3.03 -3.57 9.66
N LYS A 67 -2.05 -3.38 10.54
CA LYS A 67 -0.67 -3.67 10.20
C LYS A 67 -0.50 -5.17 10.03
N GLU A 68 0.04 -5.56 8.90
CA GLU A 68 0.37 -6.92 8.59
C GLU A 68 1.74 -7.26 9.14
N ASN A 69 1.86 -8.45 9.71
CA ASN A 69 3.17 -8.94 10.10
C ASN A 69 3.88 -9.44 8.84
N MET A 70 4.77 -8.61 8.27
CA MET A 70 5.58 -8.97 7.09
C MET A 70 6.54 -10.15 7.35
N SER A 71 6.67 -10.57 8.61
CA SER A 71 7.22 -11.87 8.98
C SER A 71 6.17 -12.94 8.66
N GLY A 72 6.19 -13.45 7.42
CA GLY A 72 5.24 -14.46 6.96
C GLY A 72 5.06 -15.60 7.96
N LEU A 73 3.81 -15.81 8.41
CA LEU A 73 3.39 -17.10 8.95
C LEU A 73 2.92 -17.91 7.74
N GLY A 74 3.88 -18.58 7.10
CA GLY A 74 3.62 -19.70 6.20
C GLY A 74 3.27 -20.95 6.99
#